data_AF-A0A3P7LUG3-F1
#
_entry.id   AF-A0A3P7LUG3-F1
#
_cell.length_a   1.000
_cell.length_b   1.000
_cell.length_c   1.000
_cell.angle_alpha   90.00
_cell.angle_beta   90.00
_cell.angle_gamma   90.00
#
_symmetry.space_group_name_H-M   'P 1'
#
loop_
_entity.id
_entity.type
_entity.pdbx_description
1 polymer ?
#
loop_
_entity_poly.entity_id
_entity_poly.type
_entity_poly.pdbx_seq_one_letter_code
_entity_poly.pdbx_strand_id
1 'polypeptide(L)'
;MRTISQTLPTLDDIIDDIARLAEAGSDCADEPHLIEVTLPMLCSYLPFWWRRNKQAQDQLARTSARTQPIVGNATIDMLGKYFLPVSERLLEQAMYVEALEETYKAEKKLGNEAADKEVELVEAVELLVRNMFALYPLLIKFVDNYRSNWLQRPTLETERLFNAVARLFLVWAGSAHFKREEETFVGVHEIDTLSLIMPSAGLTQDVGSQGASRSNIQDQSRPGKGKRPKTGAFTSLMVASVKRMLPIGLSELGGRQQELVQRAKKMLIKRELSTDIIEYLKAALDREDDSQADHRGKRWQKLLYEKIDKTIALTGCHSELGLPTKEDAVRRIFVLAKVMHGIYIHDHPTCTLRGVWKKLLSSQRKRAVMACFRMMPLYAMPRHRAINLFLLSYHVEWLEHEESRGVLLIDDITRTGEESESISSAGEGTEGAA
;
A
#
# COMPACT_ATOMS: atom_id res chain seq x y z
N MET A 1 1.39 -42.41 -17.88
CA MET A 1 1.08 -41.23 -17.05
C MET A 1 -0.40 -41.08 -16.64
N ARG A 2 -1.39 -41.69 -17.33
CA ARG A 2 -2.81 -41.57 -16.90
C ARG A 2 -3.22 -42.52 -15.76
N THR A 3 -2.49 -43.62 -15.56
CA THR A 3 -2.78 -44.61 -14.52
C THR A 3 -2.28 -44.22 -13.12
N ILE A 4 -1.29 -43.32 -13.03
CA ILE A 4 -0.76 -42.81 -11.75
C ILE A 4 -1.66 -41.72 -11.17
N SER A 5 -2.39 -40.96 -12.01
CA SER A 5 -3.30 -39.91 -11.54
C SER A 5 -4.59 -40.44 -10.92
N GLN A 6 -4.85 -41.75 -11.01
CA GLN A 6 -6.05 -42.39 -10.45
C GLN A 6 -5.82 -42.96 -9.04
N THR A 7 -4.56 -43.10 -8.62
CA THR A 7 -4.17 -43.67 -7.33
C THR A 7 -3.55 -42.66 -6.38
N LEU A 8 -3.22 -41.45 -6.87
CA LEU A 8 -2.78 -40.35 -6.00
C LEU A 8 -3.98 -39.49 -5.61
N PRO A 9 -4.15 -39.19 -4.30
CA PRO A 9 -5.18 -38.26 -3.85
C PRO A 9 -4.99 -36.91 -4.52
N THR A 10 -6.10 -36.26 -4.88
CA THR A 10 -6.03 -34.92 -5.47
C THR A 10 -5.63 -33.91 -4.41
N LEU A 11 -5.12 -32.74 -4.83
CA LEU A 11 -4.73 -31.69 -3.90
C LEU A 11 -5.90 -31.26 -3.00
N ASP A 12 -7.12 -31.27 -3.53
CA ASP A 12 -8.34 -30.97 -2.78
C ASP A 12 -8.62 -32.05 -1.72
N ASP A 13 -8.43 -33.33 -2.07
CA ASP A 13 -8.56 -34.45 -1.10
C ASP A 13 -7.54 -34.32 0.04
N ILE A 14 -6.27 -34.01 -0.30
CA ILE A 14 -5.20 -33.82 0.69
C ILE A 14 -5.49 -32.62 1.60
N ILE A 15 -5.98 -31.52 1.03
CA ILE A 15 -6.34 -30.32 1.80
C ILE A 15 -7.54 -30.59 2.71
N ASP A 16 -8.56 -31.31 2.23
CA ASP A 16 -9.76 -31.64 2.99
C ASP A 16 -9.49 -32.71 4.06
N ASP A 17 -8.54 -33.63 3.86
CA ASP A 17 -8.07 -34.57 4.89
C ASP A 17 -7.30 -33.83 6.00
N ILE A 18 -6.43 -32.89 5.63
CA ILE A 18 -5.72 -32.04 6.59
C ILE A 18 -6.70 -31.14 7.36
N ALA A 19 -7.71 -30.56 6.69
CA ALA A 19 -8.75 -29.75 7.35
C ALA A 19 -9.59 -30.59 8.34
N ARG A 20 -9.93 -31.82 7.98
CA ARG A 20 -10.67 -32.75 8.85
C ARG A 20 -9.89 -33.15 10.10
N LEU A 21 -8.59 -33.43 9.98
CA LEU A 21 -7.73 -33.65 11.15
C LEU A 21 -7.66 -32.42 12.06
N ALA A 22 -7.58 -31.25 11.45
CA ALA A 22 -7.44 -29.99 12.13
C ALA A 22 -8.75 -29.59 12.88
N GLU A 23 -9.92 -30.00 12.38
CA GLU A 23 -11.23 -29.86 13.04
C GLU A 23 -11.50 -30.94 14.10
N ALA A 24 -10.96 -32.14 13.93
CA ALA A 24 -11.14 -33.25 14.87
C ALA A 24 -10.42 -33.04 16.21
N GLY A 25 -9.43 -32.14 16.28
CA GLY A 25 -8.67 -31.87 17.50
C GLY A 25 -7.94 -33.11 18.06
N SER A 26 -7.79 -34.16 17.25
CA SER A 26 -7.08 -35.38 17.62
C SER A 26 -5.59 -35.07 17.75
N ASP A 27 -4.96 -35.60 18.80
CA ASP A 27 -3.52 -35.46 19.02
C ASP A 27 -2.77 -35.89 17.75
N CYS A 28 -1.70 -35.16 17.41
CA CYS A 28 -0.82 -35.40 16.26
C CYS A 28 -0.19 -36.81 16.19
N ALA A 29 -0.51 -37.68 17.15
CA ALA A 29 -0.11 -39.06 17.22
C ALA A 29 -0.89 -39.98 16.27
N ASP A 30 -2.11 -39.61 15.87
CA ASP A 30 -2.99 -40.51 15.12
C ASP A 30 -2.65 -40.62 13.63
N GLU A 31 -2.07 -39.58 13.02
CA GLU A 31 -1.59 -39.61 11.62
C GLU A 31 -0.26 -38.81 11.40
N PRO A 32 0.89 -39.35 11.81
CA PRO A 32 2.19 -38.67 11.72
C PRO A 32 2.60 -38.34 10.28
N HIS A 33 2.14 -39.12 9.29
CA HIS A 33 2.47 -38.94 7.88
C HIS A 33 1.97 -37.60 7.30
N LEU A 34 0.88 -37.04 7.84
CA LEU A 34 0.35 -35.75 7.37
C LEU A 34 1.20 -34.56 7.82
N ILE A 35 1.87 -34.66 8.98
CA ILE A 35 2.75 -33.61 9.52
C ILE A 35 4.21 -33.82 9.09
N GLU A 36 4.67 -35.06 8.97
CA GLU A 36 6.07 -35.38 8.64
C GLU A 36 6.35 -35.46 7.14
N VAL A 37 5.34 -35.78 6.33
CA VAL A 37 5.51 -35.98 4.88
C VAL A 37 4.65 -35.00 4.09
N THR A 38 3.35 -34.90 4.39
CA THR A 38 2.44 -34.09 3.58
C THR A 38 2.60 -32.59 3.78
N LEU A 39 2.74 -32.11 5.03
CA LEU A 39 2.99 -30.71 5.32
C LEU A 39 4.35 -30.22 4.76
N PRO A 40 5.47 -30.97 4.91
CA PRO A 40 6.75 -30.61 4.31
C PRO A 40 6.73 -30.68 2.79
N MET A 41 6.01 -31.65 2.21
CA MET A 41 5.82 -31.75 0.76
C MET A 41 5.02 -30.54 0.26
N LEU A 42 3.92 -30.17 0.92
CA LEU A 42 3.17 -28.96 0.60
C LEU A 42 4.05 -27.72 0.73
N CYS A 43 4.76 -27.49 1.85
CA CYS A 43 5.62 -26.32 2.03
C CYS A 43 6.78 -26.24 1.03
N SER A 44 7.34 -27.37 0.57
CA SER A 44 8.43 -27.42 -0.41
C SER A 44 7.96 -27.32 -1.86
N TYR A 45 6.80 -27.89 -2.18
CA TYR A 45 6.23 -27.87 -3.52
C TYR A 45 5.28 -26.69 -3.76
N LEU A 46 4.75 -26.05 -2.72
CA LEU A 46 3.94 -24.82 -2.80
C LEU A 46 4.65 -23.76 -3.63
N PRO A 47 5.93 -23.41 -3.39
CA PRO A 47 6.65 -22.44 -4.23
C PRO A 47 6.75 -22.82 -5.72
N PHE A 48 6.78 -24.13 -6.04
CA PHE A 48 6.91 -24.64 -7.40
C PHE A 48 5.56 -24.73 -8.11
N TRP A 49 4.53 -25.27 -7.45
CA TRP A 49 3.14 -25.29 -7.93
C TRP A 49 2.60 -23.88 -8.15
N TRP A 50 2.97 -22.96 -7.26
CA TRP A 50 2.62 -21.54 -7.34
C TRP A 50 3.13 -20.83 -8.58
N ARG A 51 4.25 -21.29 -9.15
CA ARG A 51 4.81 -20.70 -10.37
C ARG A 51 4.08 -21.16 -11.64
N ARG A 52 3.28 -22.24 -11.58
CA ARG A 52 2.80 -22.94 -12.78
C ARG A 52 1.28 -23.01 -12.95
N ASN A 53 0.47 -22.71 -11.93
CA ASN A 53 -0.99 -22.88 -12.02
C ASN A 53 -1.80 -21.70 -11.42
N LYS A 54 -2.47 -20.92 -12.28
CA LYS A 54 -3.30 -19.74 -11.92
C LYS A 54 -4.64 -20.11 -11.29
N GLN A 55 -5.17 -21.32 -11.56
CA GLN A 55 -6.49 -21.76 -11.06
C GLN A 55 -6.46 -22.44 -9.68
N ALA A 56 -5.34 -23.07 -9.30
CA ALA A 56 -5.16 -23.64 -7.94
C ALA A 56 -4.95 -22.54 -6.85
N GLN A 57 -4.86 -21.28 -7.25
CA GLN A 57 -4.51 -20.13 -6.40
C GLN A 57 -5.72 -19.39 -5.83
N ASP A 58 -6.84 -19.38 -6.55
CA ASP A 58 -8.10 -18.83 -6.05
C ASP A 58 -8.71 -19.71 -4.94
N GLN A 59 -8.38 -21.00 -4.93
CA GLN A 59 -8.83 -21.92 -3.88
C GLN A 59 -8.06 -21.68 -2.57
N LEU A 60 -6.78 -21.29 -2.59
CA LEU A 60 -5.95 -21.10 -1.39
C LEU A 60 -6.35 -19.91 -0.51
N ALA A 61 -6.90 -18.83 -1.10
CA ALA A 61 -7.46 -17.72 -0.32
C ALA A 61 -8.62 -18.18 0.58
N ARG A 62 -9.38 -19.19 0.13
CA ARG A 62 -10.41 -19.87 0.94
C ARG A 62 -9.79 -20.91 1.88
N THR A 63 -8.69 -21.55 1.49
CA THR A 63 -7.96 -22.52 2.33
C THR A 63 -7.14 -21.87 3.45
N SER A 64 -6.82 -20.57 3.41
CA SER A 64 -6.18 -19.87 4.54
C SER A 64 -7.04 -19.87 5.81
N ALA A 65 -8.38 -19.99 5.67
CA ALA A 65 -9.29 -20.22 6.79
C ALA A 65 -9.26 -21.68 7.27
N ARG A 66 -9.07 -22.65 6.35
CA ARG A 66 -9.01 -24.10 6.63
C ARG A 66 -7.64 -24.60 7.12
N THR A 67 -6.56 -23.87 6.84
CA THR A 67 -5.18 -24.18 7.28
C THR A 67 -4.84 -23.58 8.65
N GLN A 68 -5.74 -22.80 9.26
CA GLN A 68 -5.56 -22.22 10.61
C GLN A 68 -5.27 -23.24 11.72
N PRO A 69 -5.89 -24.44 11.76
CA PRO A 69 -5.63 -25.37 12.86
C PRO A 69 -4.35 -26.19 12.66
N ILE A 70 -3.75 -26.19 11.46
CA ILE A 70 -2.41 -26.75 11.20
C ILE A 70 -1.33 -25.98 11.97
N VAL A 71 -1.47 -24.65 12.08
CA VAL A 71 -0.52 -23.79 12.80
C VAL A 71 -0.63 -23.95 14.32
N GLY A 72 -1.77 -24.44 14.81
CA GLY A 72 -1.97 -24.79 16.23
C GLY A 72 -1.05 -25.92 16.71
N ASN A 73 -0.72 -26.85 15.80
CA ASN A 73 0.14 -28.01 16.06
C ASN A 73 1.54 -27.88 15.43
N ALA A 74 1.89 -26.70 14.93
CA ALA A 74 3.22 -26.45 14.41
C ALA A 74 4.27 -26.68 15.52
N THR A 75 5.49 -27.04 15.15
CA THR A 75 6.63 -27.12 16.07
C THR A 75 7.59 -25.96 15.82
N ILE A 76 8.39 -25.59 16.82
CA ILE A 76 9.34 -24.47 16.69
C ILE A 76 10.40 -24.72 15.59
N ASP A 77 10.73 -25.98 15.33
CA ASP A 77 11.66 -26.42 14.26
C ASP A 77 11.14 -26.13 12.84
N MET A 78 9.83 -25.88 12.68
CA MET A 78 9.25 -25.50 11.39
C MET A 78 9.67 -24.09 10.95
N LEU A 79 10.13 -23.24 11.88
CA LEU A 79 10.62 -21.89 11.58
C LEU A 79 11.80 -21.96 10.59
N GLY A 80 12.90 -22.59 11.00
CA GLY A 80 14.10 -22.70 10.18
C GLY A 80 13.92 -23.52 8.91
N LYS A 81 13.10 -24.59 8.96
CA LYS A 81 12.93 -25.52 7.82
C LYS A 81 12.00 -25.01 6.73
N TYR A 82 10.91 -24.31 7.08
CA TYR A 82 9.84 -23.99 6.15
C TYR A 82 9.56 -22.49 6.06
N PHE A 83 9.30 -21.82 7.18
CA PHE A 83 8.89 -20.41 7.16
C PHE A 83 10.03 -19.49 6.77
N LEU A 84 11.24 -19.74 7.26
CA LEU A 84 12.40 -18.88 7.01
C LEU A 84 12.83 -18.89 5.54
N PRO A 85 13.07 -20.05 4.88
CA PRO A 85 13.47 -20.07 3.47
C PRO A 85 12.42 -19.44 2.56
N VAL A 86 11.13 -19.65 2.84
CA VAL A 86 10.04 -19.07 2.05
C VAL A 86 9.97 -17.55 2.25
N SER A 87 10.17 -17.06 3.48
CA SER A 87 10.20 -15.63 3.78
C SER A 87 11.40 -14.92 3.13
N GLU A 88 12.57 -15.55 3.14
CA GLU A 88 13.76 -15.03 2.47
C GLU A 88 13.60 -15.03 0.95
N ARG A 89 13.00 -16.10 0.39
CA ARG A 89 12.69 -16.15 -1.04
C ARG A 89 11.68 -15.07 -1.46
N LEU A 90 10.69 -14.79 -0.62
CA LEU A 90 9.74 -13.70 -0.84
C LEU A 90 10.44 -12.34 -0.81
N LEU A 91 11.39 -12.13 0.11
CA LEU A 91 12.22 -10.93 0.15
C LEU A 91 13.07 -10.80 -1.13
N GLU A 92 13.70 -11.87 -1.61
CA GLU A 92 14.47 -11.85 -2.86
C GLU A 92 13.60 -11.39 -4.05
N GLN A 93 12.36 -11.89 -4.14
CA GLN A 93 11.40 -11.46 -5.17
C GLN A 93 11.07 -9.97 -5.06
N ALA A 94 10.91 -9.45 -3.84
CA ALA A 94 10.65 -8.03 -3.63
C ALA A 94 11.85 -7.14 -3.95
N MET A 95 13.07 -7.59 -3.66
CA MET A 95 14.28 -6.88 -4.07
C MET A 95 14.41 -6.82 -5.59
N TYR A 96 14.05 -7.89 -6.30
CA TYR A 96 13.97 -7.88 -7.76
C TYR A 96 12.91 -6.89 -8.27
N VAL A 97 11.72 -6.85 -7.67
CA VAL A 97 10.67 -5.87 -8.00
C VAL A 97 11.14 -4.43 -7.74
N GLU A 98 11.85 -4.18 -6.64
CA GLU A 98 12.43 -2.86 -6.33
C GLU A 98 13.41 -2.42 -7.41
N ALA A 99 14.35 -3.29 -7.79
CA ALA A 99 15.31 -3.01 -8.86
C ALA A 99 14.61 -2.78 -10.21
N LEU A 100 13.61 -3.59 -10.55
CA LEU A 100 12.82 -3.43 -11.77
C LEU A 100 12.09 -2.09 -11.78
N GLU A 101 11.46 -1.69 -10.67
CA GLU A 101 10.79 -0.40 -10.54
C GLU A 101 11.77 0.78 -10.64
N GLU A 102 12.98 0.66 -10.10
CA GLU A 102 14.04 1.68 -10.26
C GLU A 102 14.46 1.85 -11.73
N THR A 103 14.63 0.74 -12.47
CA THR A 103 14.96 0.80 -13.90
C THR A 103 13.81 1.38 -14.73
N TYR A 104 12.56 1.00 -14.45
CA TYR A 104 11.37 1.57 -15.09
C TYR A 104 11.27 3.08 -14.83
N LYS A 105 11.50 3.52 -13.58
CA LYS A 105 11.54 4.95 -13.23
C LYS A 105 12.68 5.69 -13.94
N ALA A 106 13.84 5.07 -14.11
CA ALA A 106 14.96 5.67 -14.82
C ALA A 106 14.61 5.88 -16.30
N GLU A 107 14.09 4.87 -16.99
CA GLU A 107 13.72 4.99 -18.41
C GLU A 107 12.61 6.00 -18.65
N LYS A 108 11.61 6.03 -17.75
CA LYS A 108 10.55 7.04 -17.80
C LYS A 108 11.08 8.46 -17.63
N LYS A 109 12.12 8.67 -16.82
CA LYS A 109 12.79 9.98 -16.68
C LYS A 109 13.55 10.37 -17.95
N LEU A 110 14.08 9.39 -18.69
CA LEU A 110 14.75 9.62 -19.97
C LEU A 110 13.75 9.86 -21.13
N GLY A 111 12.44 9.71 -20.89
CA GLY A 111 11.41 9.91 -21.90
C GLY A 111 11.29 8.75 -22.90
N ASN A 112 11.91 7.60 -22.60
CA ASN A 112 11.77 6.39 -23.41
C ASN A 112 10.41 5.72 -23.16
N GLU A 113 9.81 5.15 -24.20
CA GLU A 113 8.64 4.28 -24.06
C GLU A 113 9.07 2.95 -23.43
N ALA A 114 8.88 2.84 -22.11
CA ALA A 114 9.22 1.66 -21.32
C ALA A 114 8.03 0.70 -21.13
N ALA A 115 7.24 0.48 -22.19
CA ALA A 115 6.01 -0.31 -22.12
C ALA A 115 6.29 -1.77 -21.72
N ASP A 116 7.32 -2.39 -22.31
CA ASP A 116 7.69 -3.78 -22.01
C ASP A 116 8.11 -3.95 -20.53
N LYS A 117 8.86 -2.99 -19.98
CA LYS A 117 9.26 -3.00 -18.56
C LYS A 117 8.11 -2.71 -17.62
N GLU A 118 7.13 -1.93 -18.06
CA GLU A 118 5.90 -1.70 -17.30
C GLU A 118 5.12 -3.01 -17.13
N VAL A 119 4.98 -3.78 -18.21
CA VAL A 119 4.32 -5.10 -18.17
C VAL A 119 5.08 -6.06 -17.25
N GLU A 120 6.40 -6.16 -17.42
CA GLU A 120 7.25 -7.01 -16.55
C GLU A 120 7.11 -6.61 -15.07
N LEU A 121 7.08 -5.31 -14.78
CA LEU A 121 6.91 -4.79 -13.42
C LEU A 121 5.55 -5.17 -12.84
N VAL A 122 4.47 -5.02 -13.61
CA VAL A 122 3.12 -5.37 -13.16
C VAL A 122 3.03 -6.87 -12.86
N GLU A 123 3.50 -7.74 -13.77
CA GLU A 123 3.48 -9.19 -13.57
C GLU A 123 4.31 -9.63 -12.34
N ALA A 124 5.47 -9.02 -12.13
CA ALA A 124 6.32 -9.31 -10.99
C ALA A 124 5.67 -8.87 -9.66
N VAL A 125 5.01 -7.71 -9.64
CA VAL A 125 4.29 -7.19 -8.48
C VAL A 125 3.05 -8.04 -8.17
N GLU A 126 2.26 -8.42 -9.17
CA GLU A 126 1.10 -9.32 -9.00
C GLU A 126 1.52 -10.64 -8.36
N LEU A 127 2.60 -11.26 -8.86
CA LEU A 127 3.15 -12.50 -8.32
C LEU A 127 3.60 -12.33 -6.86
N LEU A 128 4.27 -11.21 -6.56
CA LEU A 128 4.76 -10.89 -5.21
C LEU A 128 3.61 -10.69 -4.21
N VAL A 129 2.61 -9.89 -4.56
CA VAL A 129 1.41 -9.65 -3.74
C VAL A 129 0.70 -10.97 -3.46
N ARG A 130 0.51 -11.80 -4.49
CA ARG A 130 -0.09 -13.12 -4.34
C ARG A 130 0.68 -13.96 -3.33
N ASN A 131 2.01 -14.10 -3.51
CA ASN A 131 2.87 -14.88 -2.60
C ASN A 131 2.79 -14.37 -1.15
N MET A 132 2.75 -13.05 -0.98
CA MET A 132 2.62 -12.40 0.33
C MET A 132 1.30 -12.79 1.01
N PHE A 133 0.17 -12.71 0.31
CA PHE A 133 -1.14 -13.08 0.84
C PHE A 133 -1.27 -14.59 1.17
N ALA A 134 -0.45 -15.45 0.57
CA ALA A 134 -0.39 -16.86 0.91
C ALA A 134 0.40 -17.14 2.21
N LEU A 135 1.57 -16.50 2.34
CA LEU A 135 2.49 -16.76 3.45
C LEU A 135 2.08 -16.04 4.74
N TYR A 136 1.71 -14.77 4.64
CA TYR A 136 1.62 -13.88 5.80
C TYR A 136 0.50 -14.23 6.79
N PRO A 137 -0.68 -14.71 6.38
CA PRO A 137 -1.70 -15.16 7.34
C PRO A 137 -1.20 -16.34 8.19
N LEU A 138 -0.55 -17.33 7.58
CA LEU A 138 0.04 -18.47 8.29
C LEU A 138 1.17 -18.03 9.22
N LEU A 139 2.01 -17.13 8.72
CA LEU A 139 3.15 -16.60 9.46
C LEU A 139 2.69 -15.77 10.67
N ILE A 140 1.66 -14.92 10.55
CA ILE A 140 1.11 -14.13 11.67
C ILE A 140 0.66 -15.06 12.80
N LYS A 141 -0.08 -16.14 12.47
CA LYS A 141 -0.55 -17.11 13.46
C LYS A 141 0.62 -17.84 14.14
N PHE A 142 1.61 -18.26 13.35
CA PHE A 142 2.79 -18.94 13.88
C PHE A 142 3.57 -18.04 14.84
N VAL A 143 3.78 -16.77 14.47
CA VAL A 143 4.44 -15.77 15.32
C VAL A 143 3.65 -15.52 16.60
N ASP A 144 2.32 -15.41 16.53
CA ASP A 144 1.49 -15.17 17.72
C ASP A 144 1.57 -16.35 18.70
N ASN A 145 1.67 -17.60 18.22
CA ASN A 145 1.79 -18.80 19.06
C ASN A 145 3.12 -18.86 19.83
N TYR A 146 4.24 -18.50 19.19
CA TYR A 146 5.59 -18.61 19.79
C TYR A 146 6.13 -17.30 20.39
N ARG A 147 5.35 -16.22 20.31
CA ARG A 147 5.76 -14.88 20.72
C ARG A 147 6.38 -14.82 22.12
N SER A 148 5.73 -15.44 23.11
CA SER A 148 6.19 -15.41 24.51
C SER A 148 7.55 -16.08 24.66
N ASN A 149 7.77 -17.18 23.95
CA ASN A 149 9.02 -17.92 23.97
C ASN A 149 10.15 -17.14 23.30
N TRP A 150 9.88 -16.52 22.14
CA TRP A 150 10.89 -15.75 21.42
C TRP A 150 11.26 -14.44 22.12
N LEU A 151 10.34 -13.81 22.85
CA LEU A 151 10.65 -12.65 23.68
C LEU A 151 11.52 -13.00 24.90
N GLN A 152 11.46 -14.25 25.37
CA GLN A 152 12.32 -14.72 26.46
C GLN A 152 13.65 -15.28 25.95
N ARG A 153 13.65 -15.92 24.77
CA ARG A 153 14.82 -16.56 24.15
C ARG A 153 14.80 -16.26 22.64
N PRO A 154 15.29 -15.09 22.21
CA PRO A 154 15.44 -14.79 20.80
C PRO A 154 16.48 -15.73 20.17
N THR A 155 16.18 -16.22 18.96
CA THR A 155 17.07 -17.08 18.19
C THR A 155 17.53 -16.38 16.91
N LEU A 156 18.64 -16.81 16.32
CA LEU A 156 19.11 -16.25 15.04
C LEU A 156 18.08 -16.41 13.92
N GLU A 157 17.30 -17.49 13.93
CA GLU A 157 16.22 -17.71 12.97
C GLU A 157 15.11 -16.65 13.09
N THR A 158 14.77 -16.24 14.32
CA THR A 158 13.78 -15.20 14.55
C THR A 158 14.27 -13.82 14.10
N GLU A 159 15.57 -13.53 14.26
CA GLU A 159 16.19 -12.31 13.73
C GLU A 159 16.09 -12.28 12.20
N ARG A 160 16.52 -13.37 11.54
CA ARG A 160 16.49 -13.45 10.07
C ARG A 160 15.07 -13.31 9.53
N LEU A 161 14.09 -13.94 10.20
CA LEU A 161 12.68 -13.80 9.85
C LEU A 161 12.22 -12.34 9.97
N PHE A 162 12.50 -11.70 11.11
CA PHE A 162 12.15 -10.29 11.32
C PHE A 162 12.79 -9.41 10.26
N ASN A 163 14.08 -9.63 9.94
CA ASN A 163 14.80 -8.88 8.92
C ASN A 163 14.15 -9.05 7.54
N ALA A 164 13.81 -10.28 7.14
CA ALA A 164 13.16 -10.56 5.87
C ALA A 164 11.83 -9.79 5.73
N VAL A 165 10.98 -9.86 6.75
CA VAL A 165 9.67 -9.19 6.76
C VAL A 165 9.80 -7.67 6.87
N ALA A 166 10.73 -7.17 7.69
CA ALA A 166 11.00 -5.73 7.85
C ALA A 166 11.52 -5.09 6.56
N ARG A 167 12.45 -5.74 5.85
CA ARG A 167 12.96 -5.24 4.56
C ARG A 167 11.88 -5.27 3.49
N LEU A 168 11.10 -6.35 3.42
CA LEU A 168 9.98 -6.47 2.52
C LEU A 168 8.92 -5.38 2.75
N PHE A 169 8.65 -5.03 4.01
CA PHE A 169 7.82 -3.88 4.37
C PHE A 169 8.37 -2.55 3.88
N LEU A 170 9.68 -2.33 3.95
CA LEU A 170 10.30 -1.10 3.47
C LEU A 170 10.19 -0.97 1.94
N VAL A 171 10.36 -2.07 1.20
CA VAL A 171 10.12 -2.12 -0.26
C VAL A 171 8.66 -1.76 -0.55
N TRP A 172 7.71 -2.38 0.15
CA TRP A 172 6.28 -2.07 0.02
C TRP A 172 5.97 -0.60 0.35
N ALA A 173 6.55 -0.06 1.43
CA ALA A 173 6.32 1.32 1.83
C ALA A 173 6.84 2.33 0.79
N GLY A 174 7.93 1.99 0.09
CA GLY A 174 8.54 2.79 -0.98
C GLY A 174 7.86 2.65 -2.35
N SER A 175 7.31 1.48 -2.67
CA SER A 175 6.72 1.17 -3.98
C SER A 175 5.25 1.59 -4.08
N ALA A 176 4.92 2.45 -5.06
CA ALA A 176 3.53 2.83 -5.32
C ALA A 176 2.76 1.72 -6.06
N HIS A 177 3.44 0.97 -6.93
CA HIS A 177 2.85 -0.15 -7.67
C HIS A 177 2.47 -1.28 -6.72
N PHE A 178 3.35 -1.62 -5.78
CA PHE A 178 3.09 -2.68 -4.80
C PHE A 178 1.91 -2.34 -3.89
N LYS A 179 1.84 -1.11 -3.36
CA LYS A 179 0.69 -0.67 -2.53
C LYS A 179 -0.64 -0.72 -3.29
N ARG A 180 -0.63 -0.26 -4.55
CA ARG A 180 -1.83 -0.28 -5.39
C ARG A 180 -2.28 -1.72 -5.67
N GLU A 181 -1.34 -2.60 -6.00
CA GLU A 181 -1.68 -3.99 -6.31
C GLU A 181 -2.17 -4.76 -5.08
N GLU A 182 -1.66 -4.47 -3.88
CA GLU A 182 -2.25 -5.00 -2.64
C GLU A 182 -3.73 -4.57 -2.49
N GLU A 183 -4.03 -3.29 -2.69
CA GLU A 183 -5.39 -2.77 -2.63
C GLU A 183 -6.29 -3.39 -3.71
N THR A 184 -5.78 -3.55 -4.94
CA THR A 184 -6.47 -4.22 -6.05
C THR A 184 -6.77 -5.67 -5.70
N PHE A 185 -5.78 -6.44 -5.23
CA PHE A 185 -5.93 -7.85 -4.89
C PHE A 185 -6.98 -8.06 -3.81
N VAL A 186 -6.96 -7.25 -2.75
CA VAL A 186 -7.98 -7.31 -1.69
C VAL A 186 -9.37 -6.94 -2.22
N GLY A 187 -9.47 -5.95 -3.10
CA GLY A 187 -10.73 -5.53 -3.71
C GLY A 187 -11.32 -6.57 -4.65
N VAL A 188 -10.50 -7.22 -5.48
CA VAL A 188 -10.92 -8.24 -6.46
C VAL A 188 -11.37 -9.53 -5.76
N HIS A 189 -10.65 -9.94 -4.71
CA HIS A 189 -10.94 -11.18 -3.98
C HIS A 189 -11.86 -10.98 -2.77
N GLU A 190 -12.36 -9.76 -2.54
CA GLU A 190 -13.21 -9.40 -1.40
C GLU A 190 -12.65 -9.87 -0.05
N ILE A 191 -11.33 -9.78 0.12
CA ILE A 191 -10.64 -10.33 1.30
C ILE A 191 -10.90 -9.45 2.51
N ASP A 192 -11.52 -10.01 3.55
CA ASP A 192 -11.54 -9.37 4.86
C ASP A 192 -10.19 -9.53 5.56
N THR A 193 -9.29 -8.56 5.36
CA THR A 193 -7.95 -8.55 5.97
C THR A 193 -8.01 -8.70 7.50
N LEU A 194 -9.04 -8.17 8.16
CA LEU A 194 -9.19 -8.27 9.61
C LEU A 194 -9.49 -9.72 10.06
N SER A 195 -10.24 -10.48 9.27
CA SER A 195 -10.52 -11.89 9.54
C SER A 195 -9.27 -12.77 9.51
N LEU A 196 -8.27 -12.40 8.70
CA LEU A 196 -6.97 -13.07 8.62
C LEU A 196 -6.06 -12.78 9.83
N ILE A 197 -6.25 -11.61 10.47
CA ILE A 197 -5.33 -11.08 11.50
C ILE A 197 -5.82 -11.37 12.93
N MET A 198 -7.13 -11.49 13.13
CA MET A 198 -7.71 -11.69 14.47
C MET A 198 -7.61 -13.16 14.92
N PRO A 199 -7.33 -13.44 16.21
CA PRO A 199 -7.54 -14.77 16.77
C PRO A 199 -9.03 -15.11 16.64
N SER A 200 -9.37 -16.23 15.99
CA SER A 200 -10.74 -16.78 15.99
C SER A 200 -11.08 -17.18 17.43
N ALA A 201 -11.52 -16.22 18.24
CA ALA A 201 -12.18 -16.51 19.49
C ALA A 201 -13.58 -17.04 19.14
N GLY A 202 -13.71 -18.37 19.04
CA GLY A 202 -14.98 -19.09 19.08
C GLY A 202 -15.88 -18.92 17.87
N LEU A 203 -15.52 -19.56 16.75
CA LEU A 203 -16.55 -20.15 15.88
C LEU A 203 -16.82 -21.57 16.39
N THR A 204 -17.49 -21.68 17.53
CA THR A 204 -18.34 -22.85 17.75
C THR A 204 -19.48 -22.72 16.75
N GLN A 205 -19.40 -23.46 15.65
CA GLN A 205 -20.57 -23.83 14.88
C GLN A 205 -21.50 -24.59 15.83
N ASP A 206 -22.52 -23.91 16.35
CA ASP A 206 -23.62 -24.57 17.03
C ASP A 206 -24.50 -25.23 15.96
N VAL A 207 -24.22 -26.51 15.71
CA VAL A 207 -25.05 -27.36 14.86
C VAL A 207 -26.18 -27.91 15.71
N GLY A 208 -27.36 -27.29 15.60
CA GLY A 208 -28.64 -27.98 15.67
C GLY A 208 -29.41 -27.97 16.99
N SER A 209 -30.50 -27.19 17.02
CA SER A 209 -31.76 -27.70 17.57
C SER A 209 -32.98 -26.96 17.01
N GLN A 210 -33.83 -27.71 16.31
CA GLN A 210 -35.19 -27.30 15.96
C GLN A 210 -36.07 -27.32 17.21
N GLY A 211 -36.87 -26.25 17.37
CA GLY A 211 -38.18 -26.30 18.01
C GLY A 211 -38.25 -26.03 19.52
N ALA A 212 -38.63 -24.81 19.90
CA ALA A 212 -39.76 -24.55 20.81
C ALA A 212 -39.98 -23.04 21.02
N SER A 213 -41.26 -22.66 20.89
CA SER A 213 -41.86 -21.34 21.10
C SER A 213 -41.42 -20.58 22.35
N ARG A 214 -41.30 -19.25 22.26
CA ARG A 214 -41.68 -18.33 23.35
C ARG A 214 -41.91 -16.88 22.89
N SER A 215 -43.19 -16.51 22.91
CA SER A 215 -43.79 -15.24 23.37
C SER A 215 -43.12 -13.89 23.01
N ASN A 216 -43.78 -13.22 22.05
CA ASN A 216 -44.32 -11.86 22.13
C ASN A 216 -43.88 -11.00 23.35
N ILE A 217 -42.94 -10.07 23.16
CA ILE A 217 -42.95 -8.76 23.83
C ILE A 217 -42.57 -7.71 22.78
N GLN A 218 -43.57 -6.90 22.45
CA GLN A 218 -43.50 -5.72 21.62
C GLN A 218 -43.00 -4.57 22.50
N ASP A 219 -41.85 -3.98 22.19
CA ASP A 219 -41.53 -2.64 22.69
C ASP A 219 -40.98 -1.77 21.55
N GLN A 220 -41.78 -0.78 21.18
CA GLN A 220 -41.45 0.23 20.19
C GLN A 220 -40.81 1.41 20.93
N SER A 221 -39.54 1.73 20.67
CA SER A 221 -39.13 3.14 20.66
C SER A 221 -37.81 3.42 19.94
N ARG A 222 -37.93 4.26 18.90
CA ARG A 222 -36.97 5.22 18.31
C ARG A 222 -35.91 4.69 17.33
N PRO A 223 -35.94 5.13 16.05
CA PRO A 223 -34.85 4.91 15.11
C PRO A 223 -33.75 5.94 15.40
N GLY A 224 -32.86 5.60 16.34
CA GLY A 224 -31.58 6.27 16.43
C GLY A 224 -30.83 6.03 15.13
N LYS A 225 -30.53 7.10 14.38
CA LYS A 225 -29.64 7.09 13.21
C LYS A 225 -28.43 6.20 13.49
N GLY A 226 -28.50 4.96 13.00
CA GLY A 226 -27.36 4.06 12.93
C GLY A 226 -26.34 4.73 12.03
N LYS A 227 -25.38 5.43 12.65
CA LYS A 227 -24.09 5.66 12.01
C LYS A 227 -23.61 4.28 11.60
N ARG A 228 -23.73 3.97 10.31
CA ARG A 228 -22.94 2.91 9.68
C ARG A 228 -21.54 3.01 10.28
N PRO A 229 -20.95 1.91 10.79
CA PRO A 229 -19.58 1.95 11.25
C PRO A 229 -18.77 2.54 10.10
N LYS A 230 -18.08 3.65 10.39
CA LYS A 230 -17.15 4.25 9.44
C LYS A 230 -16.28 3.09 8.97
N THR A 231 -16.32 2.81 7.67
CA THR A 231 -15.51 1.81 6.98
C THR A 231 -14.16 1.75 7.68
N GLY A 232 -13.90 0.64 8.37
CA GLY A 232 -12.65 0.44 9.11
C GLY A 232 -11.51 0.77 8.17
N ALA A 233 -10.52 1.52 8.66
CA ALA A 233 -9.33 1.80 7.87
C ALA A 233 -8.82 0.48 7.28
N PHE A 234 -8.61 0.44 5.96
CA PHE A 234 -8.01 -0.71 5.30
C PHE A 234 -6.71 -1.05 6.04
N THR A 235 -6.68 -2.18 6.75
CA THR A 235 -5.48 -2.64 7.43
C THR A 235 -4.69 -3.47 6.44
N SER A 236 -3.67 -2.86 5.82
CA SER A 236 -2.73 -3.58 4.96
C SER A 236 -2.16 -4.80 5.70
N LEU A 237 -2.13 -5.95 5.02
CA LEU A 237 -1.62 -7.19 5.57
C LEU A 237 -0.13 -7.05 5.92
N MET A 238 0.60 -6.32 5.09
CA MET A 238 2.01 -5.98 5.29
C MET A 238 2.23 -5.23 6.60
N VAL A 239 1.39 -4.21 6.87
CA VAL A 239 1.42 -3.45 8.13
C VAL A 239 1.07 -4.34 9.33
N ALA A 240 0.11 -5.24 9.18
CA ALA A 240 -0.27 -6.18 10.24
C ALA A 240 0.87 -7.14 10.59
N SER A 241 1.47 -7.81 9.60
CA SER A 241 2.59 -8.74 9.79
C SER A 241 3.75 -8.10 10.53
N VAL A 242 4.14 -6.90 10.11
CA VAL A 242 5.30 -6.20 10.69
C VAL A 242 4.99 -5.69 12.09
N LYS A 243 3.77 -5.17 12.34
CA LYS A 243 3.34 -4.79 13.70
C LYS A 243 3.39 -5.97 14.66
N ARG A 244 3.00 -7.17 14.21
CA ARG A 244 3.09 -8.40 14.99
C ARG A 244 4.54 -8.74 15.31
N MET A 245 5.45 -8.69 14.35
CA MET A 245 6.85 -9.06 14.58
C MET A 245 7.71 -7.97 15.25
N LEU A 246 7.24 -6.72 15.28
CA LEU A 246 8.03 -5.58 15.78
C LEU A 246 8.59 -5.77 17.20
N PRO A 247 7.84 -6.34 18.18
CA PRO A 247 8.40 -6.55 19.52
C PRO A 247 9.53 -7.58 19.58
N ILE A 248 9.58 -8.52 18.64
CA ILE A 248 10.71 -9.47 18.52
C ILE A 248 11.96 -8.70 18.09
N GLY A 249 11.86 -7.89 17.02
CA GLY A 249 12.98 -7.05 16.58
C GLY A 249 13.42 -5.99 17.61
N LEU A 250 12.50 -5.50 18.46
CA LEU A 250 12.85 -4.60 19.56
C LEU A 250 13.51 -5.33 20.74
N SER A 251 13.15 -6.59 21.02
CA SER A 251 13.74 -7.37 22.11
C SER A 251 15.23 -7.67 21.91
N GLU A 252 15.71 -7.61 20.66
CA GLU A 252 17.13 -7.74 20.32
C GLU A 252 17.96 -6.49 20.64
N LEU A 253 17.31 -5.35 20.86
CA LEU A 253 17.96 -4.09 21.16
C LEU A 253 17.93 -3.80 22.67
N GLY A 254 19.08 -3.39 23.21
CA GLY A 254 19.17 -2.86 24.56
C GLY A 254 18.38 -1.55 24.73
N GLY A 255 18.11 -1.15 25.97
CA GLY A 255 17.26 0.00 26.28
C GLY A 255 17.78 1.32 25.66
N ARG A 256 19.09 1.55 25.70
CA ARG A 256 19.74 2.70 25.04
C ARG A 256 19.55 2.68 23.52
N GLN A 257 19.69 1.52 22.88
CA GLN A 257 19.51 1.38 21.44
C GLN A 257 18.06 1.60 21.02
N GLN A 258 17.09 1.13 21.81
CA GLN A 258 15.67 1.42 21.60
C GLN A 258 15.35 2.92 21.71
N GLU A 259 16.03 3.66 22.58
CA GLU A 259 15.88 5.12 22.62
C GLU A 259 16.37 5.77 21.33
N LEU A 260 17.51 5.33 20.82
CA LEU A 260 18.07 5.82 19.56
C LEU A 260 17.15 5.51 18.37
N VAL A 261 16.45 4.37 18.36
CA VAL A 261 15.39 4.08 17.37
C VAL A 261 14.31 5.16 17.39
N GLN A 262 13.83 5.57 18.57
CA GLN A 262 12.80 6.61 18.69
C GLN A 262 13.31 7.99 18.25
N ARG A 263 14.55 8.31 18.57
CA ARG A 263 15.18 9.58 18.13
C ARG A 263 15.35 9.61 16.61
N ALA A 264 15.90 8.55 16.01
CA ALA A 264 16.03 8.39 14.57
C ALA A 264 14.65 8.43 13.87
N LYS A 265 13.61 7.80 14.44
CA LYS A 265 12.24 7.91 13.94
C LYS A 265 11.76 9.38 13.90
N LYS A 266 12.02 10.16 14.95
CA LYS A 266 11.64 11.58 14.99
C LYS A 266 12.38 12.39 13.92
N MET A 267 13.67 12.10 13.69
CA MET A 267 14.46 12.71 12.62
C MET A 267 13.90 12.37 11.23
N LEU A 268 13.50 11.10 11.01
CA LEU A 268 12.81 10.68 9.77
C LEU A 268 11.47 11.40 9.56
N ILE A 269 10.68 11.60 10.62
CA ILE A 269 9.43 12.37 10.56
C ILE A 269 9.70 13.84 10.15
N LYS A 270 10.79 14.42 10.62
CA LYS A 270 11.26 15.75 10.23
C LYS A 270 11.87 15.81 8.82
N ARG A 271 11.97 14.68 8.13
CA ARG A 271 12.57 14.54 6.78
C ARG A 271 14.06 14.88 6.72
N GLU A 272 14.80 14.56 7.78
CA GLU A 272 16.26 14.66 7.78
C GLU A 272 16.88 13.59 6.86
N LEU A 273 18.09 13.86 6.35
CA LEU A 273 18.75 12.99 5.37
C LEU A 273 19.23 11.69 6.02
N SER A 274 19.21 10.58 5.26
CA SER A 274 19.62 9.26 5.79
C SER A 274 21.08 9.23 6.24
N THR A 275 21.98 9.99 5.60
CA THR A 275 23.40 10.10 5.97
C THR A 275 23.56 10.72 7.35
N ASP A 276 22.86 11.82 7.60
CA ASP A 276 22.97 12.61 8.83
C ASP A 276 22.43 11.82 10.03
N ILE A 277 21.36 11.03 9.80
CA ILE A 277 20.81 10.13 10.81
C ILE A 277 21.82 9.03 11.16
N ILE A 278 22.48 8.44 10.17
CA ILE A 278 23.50 7.40 10.41
C ILE A 278 24.71 7.99 11.16
N GLU A 279 25.17 9.18 10.78
CA GLU A 279 26.26 9.88 11.47
C GLU A 279 25.89 10.21 12.92
N TYR A 280 24.68 10.75 13.14
CA TYR A 280 24.13 10.96 14.48
C TYR A 280 24.11 9.67 15.30
N LEU A 281 23.65 8.55 14.72
CA LEU A 281 23.60 7.27 15.42
C LEU A 281 25.00 6.75 15.79
N LYS A 282 25.99 6.91 14.89
CA LYS A 282 27.39 6.54 15.16
C LYS A 282 27.95 7.36 16.33
N ALA A 283 27.76 8.69 16.30
CA ALA A 283 28.21 9.59 17.35
C ALA A 283 27.47 9.35 18.68
N ALA A 284 26.16 9.05 18.63
CA ALA A 284 25.35 8.80 19.81
C ALA A 284 25.64 7.46 20.48
N LEU A 285 26.18 6.47 19.76
CA LEU A 285 26.70 5.22 20.33
C LEU A 285 28.03 5.44 21.08
N ASP A 286 28.87 6.38 20.64
CA ASP A 286 30.19 6.64 21.26
C ASP A 286 30.11 7.44 22.57
N ARG A 287 29.06 8.24 22.73
CA ARG A 287 28.85 9.04 23.94
C ARG A 287 28.27 8.16 25.06
N GLU A 288 29.13 7.38 25.72
CA GLU A 288 28.81 6.84 27.04
C GLU A 288 28.74 8.02 28.04
N ASP A 289 27.62 8.13 28.77
CA ASP A 289 27.51 8.86 30.04
C ASP A 289 27.31 10.40 30.17
N ASP A 290 26.99 11.17 29.14
CA ASP A 290 26.66 12.62 29.36
C ASP A 290 25.19 12.92 29.75
N SER A 291 24.39 11.93 30.15
CA SER A 291 22.94 12.11 30.34
C SER A 291 22.48 12.61 31.72
N GLN A 292 23.40 12.95 32.65
CA GLN A 292 23.03 13.41 34.00
C GLN A 292 22.12 14.66 34.04
N ALA A 293 22.07 15.47 32.97
CA ALA A 293 21.37 16.76 32.99
C ALA A 293 19.85 16.72 32.71
N ASP A 294 19.29 15.66 32.10
CA ASP A 294 17.90 15.68 31.57
C ASP A 294 16.89 14.80 32.34
N HIS A 295 17.28 14.27 33.51
CA HIS A 295 16.63 13.10 34.13
C HIS A 295 15.44 13.35 35.07
N ARG A 296 15.03 14.58 35.38
CA ARG A 296 13.96 14.79 36.39
C ARG A 296 12.59 14.26 35.93
N GLY A 297 12.34 14.17 34.62
CA GLY A 297 11.06 13.68 34.04
C GLY A 297 11.07 12.24 33.50
N LYS A 298 12.24 11.58 33.38
CA LYS A 298 12.42 10.30 32.65
C LYS A 298 12.98 9.15 33.50
N ARG A 299 12.85 9.24 34.83
CA ARG A 299 13.40 8.24 35.77
C ARG A 299 12.82 6.83 35.55
N TRP A 300 11.53 6.72 35.24
CA TRP A 300 10.89 5.43 34.91
C TRP A 300 11.45 4.82 33.62
N GLN A 301 11.83 5.64 32.65
CA GLN A 301 12.41 5.21 31.37
C GLN A 301 13.82 4.63 31.59
N LYS A 302 14.64 5.25 32.45
CA LYS A 302 15.95 4.72 32.82
C LYS A 302 15.84 3.36 33.52
N LEU A 303 14.93 3.26 34.51
CA LEU A 303 14.68 1.99 35.22
C LEU A 303 14.13 0.90 34.28
N LEU A 304 13.33 1.27 33.27
CA LEU A 304 12.83 0.35 32.25
C LEU A 304 13.95 -0.16 31.34
N TYR A 305 14.82 0.73 30.88
CA TYR A 305 15.98 0.37 30.05
C TYR A 305 17.00 -0.47 30.82
N GLU A 306 17.32 -0.12 32.07
CA GLU A 306 18.14 -0.96 32.95
C GLU A 306 17.51 -2.34 33.18
N LYS A 307 16.16 -2.43 33.28
CA LYS A 307 15.46 -3.70 33.40
C LYS A 307 15.58 -4.53 32.12
N ILE A 308 15.43 -3.91 30.95
CA ILE A 308 15.59 -4.55 29.65
C ILE A 308 17.02 -5.08 29.50
N ASP A 309 18.03 -4.24 29.78
CA ASP A 309 19.44 -4.62 29.68
C ASP A 309 19.79 -5.76 30.64
N LYS A 310 19.23 -5.77 31.86
CA LYS A 310 19.35 -6.90 32.80
C LYS A 310 18.69 -8.17 32.27
N THR A 311 17.50 -8.08 31.67
CA THR A 311 16.80 -9.22 31.08
C THR A 311 17.62 -9.83 29.95
N ILE A 312 18.19 -8.99 29.07
CA ILE A 312 19.05 -9.40 27.96
C ILE A 312 20.35 -10.03 28.46
N ALA A 313 20.97 -9.46 29.49
CA ALA A 313 22.19 -10.00 30.09
C ALA A 313 21.94 -11.37 30.76
N LEU A 314 20.79 -11.55 31.42
CA LEU A 314 20.38 -12.82 32.04
C LEU A 314 20.07 -13.93 31.03
N THR A 315 19.58 -13.56 29.83
CA THR A 315 19.19 -14.51 28.79
C THR A 315 20.34 -14.88 27.84
N GLY A 316 21.52 -14.27 27.99
CA GLY A 316 22.72 -14.59 27.20
C GLY A 316 22.62 -14.20 25.73
N CYS A 317 21.60 -13.42 25.34
CA CYS A 317 21.21 -13.19 23.94
C CYS A 317 22.27 -12.50 23.08
N HIS A 318 23.21 -11.77 23.68
CA HIS A 318 24.30 -11.13 22.92
C HIS A 318 25.56 -11.99 22.78
N SER A 319 25.70 -13.08 23.56
CA SER A 319 26.88 -13.94 23.50
C SER A 319 26.82 -14.95 22.36
N GLU A 320 25.62 -15.38 21.95
CA GLU A 320 25.42 -16.39 20.89
C GLU A 320 25.30 -15.78 19.46
N LEU A 321 25.03 -14.48 19.34
CA LEU A 321 24.84 -13.79 18.05
C LEU A 321 26.13 -13.23 17.43
N GLY A 322 27.28 -13.45 18.08
CA GLY A 322 28.55 -12.80 17.72
C GLY A 322 28.54 -11.32 18.09
N LEU A 323 29.69 -10.75 18.44
CA LEU A 323 29.80 -9.33 18.77
C LEU A 323 29.27 -8.49 17.61
N PRO A 324 28.12 -7.80 17.73
CA PRO A 324 27.63 -6.95 16.66
C PRO A 324 28.65 -5.83 16.47
N THR A 325 29.21 -5.71 15.27
CA THR A 325 30.07 -4.57 14.94
C THR A 325 29.26 -3.31 15.19
N LYS A 326 29.89 -2.23 15.66
CA LYS A 326 29.21 -0.93 15.89
C LYS A 326 28.34 -0.51 14.70
N GLU A 327 28.80 -0.81 13.48
CA GLU A 327 28.05 -0.58 12.26
C GLU A 327 26.77 -1.41 12.14
N ASP A 328 26.79 -2.67 12.56
CA ASP A 328 25.63 -3.56 12.53
C ASP A 328 24.57 -3.10 13.52
N ALA A 329 24.98 -2.64 14.71
CA ALA A 329 24.07 -2.02 15.67
C ALA A 329 23.40 -0.76 15.08
N VAL A 330 24.17 0.11 14.41
CA VAL A 330 23.63 1.30 13.74
C VAL A 330 22.68 0.91 12.60
N ARG A 331 23.03 -0.08 11.78
CA ARG A 331 22.16 -0.60 10.70
C ARG A 331 20.84 -1.11 11.26
N ARG A 332 20.87 -1.94 12.33
CA ARG A 332 19.67 -2.47 13.00
C ARG A 332 18.78 -1.35 13.54
N ILE A 333 19.36 -0.39 14.27
CA ILE A 333 18.63 0.78 14.81
C ILE A 333 17.97 1.56 13.68
N PHE A 334 18.69 1.79 12.57
CA PHE A 334 18.19 2.57 11.45
C PHE A 334 17.06 1.85 10.69
N VAL A 335 17.17 0.54 10.47
CA VAL A 335 16.11 -0.28 9.87
C VAL A 335 14.85 -0.24 10.72
N LEU A 336 14.97 -0.47 12.04
CA LEU A 336 13.83 -0.38 12.96
C LEU A 336 13.21 1.02 12.98
N ALA A 337 14.01 2.08 12.94
CA ALA A 337 13.51 3.45 12.86
C ALA A 337 12.73 3.69 11.56
N LYS A 338 13.22 3.20 10.41
CA LYS A 338 12.50 3.26 9.12
C LYS A 338 11.20 2.48 9.16
N VAL A 339 11.18 1.28 9.73
CA VAL A 339 9.97 0.47 9.89
C VAL A 339 8.94 1.21 10.75
N MET A 340 9.35 1.71 11.91
CA MET A 340 8.47 2.46 12.80
C MET A 340 7.99 3.78 12.20
N HIS A 341 8.80 4.43 11.35
CA HIS A 341 8.40 5.59 10.57
C HIS A 341 7.38 5.22 9.50
N GLY A 342 7.60 4.16 8.72
CA GLY A 342 6.67 3.68 7.70
C GLY A 342 5.31 3.32 8.28
N ILE A 343 5.28 2.61 9.42
CA ILE A 343 4.05 2.32 10.16
C ILE A 343 3.35 3.62 10.59
N TYR A 344 4.10 4.60 11.11
CA TYR A 344 3.54 5.88 11.54
C TYR A 344 2.89 6.66 10.38
N ILE A 345 3.54 6.71 9.22
CA ILE A 345 3.01 7.37 8.02
C ILE A 345 1.75 6.66 7.51
N HIS A 346 1.69 5.34 7.58
CA HIS A 346 0.50 4.58 7.20
C HIS A 346 -0.68 4.83 8.15
N ASP A 347 -0.44 4.79 9.46
CA ASP A 347 -1.49 5.04 10.47
C ASP A 347 -1.94 6.52 10.48
N HIS A 348 -1.06 7.44 10.06
CA HIS A 348 -1.31 8.88 10.00
C HIS A 348 -1.05 9.39 8.58
N PRO A 349 -1.88 9.03 7.59
CA PRO A 349 -1.71 9.51 6.23
C PRO A 349 -1.72 11.03 6.27
N THR A 350 -0.73 11.66 5.63
CA THR A 350 -0.55 13.10 5.65
C THR A 350 -1.84 13.78 5.19
N CYS A 351 -2.56 14.39 6.14
CA CYS A 351 -3.78 15.17 5.89
C CYS A 351 -3.54 16.46 5.07
N THR A 352 -2.37 16.60 4.43
CA THR A 352 -1.93 17.83 3.78
C THR A 352 -2.79 18.25 2.58
N LEU A 353 -3.66 17.38 2.05
CA LEU A 353 -4.50 17.72 0.88
C LEU A 353 -5.96 17.29 0.99
N ARG A 354 -6.45 16.85 2.17
CA ARG A 354 -7.86 16.45 2.36
C ARG A 354 -8.79 17.68 2.48
N GLY A 355 -8.72 18.58 1.51
CA GLY A 355 -9.49 19.83 1.49
C GLY A 355 -9.06 20.82 0.40
N VAL A 356 -7.82 20.75 -0.09
CA VAL A 356 -7.31 21.67 -1.12
C VAL A 356 -8.02 21.44 -2.47
N TRP A 357 -8.22 20.18 -2.86
CA TRP A 357 -8.92 19.82 -4.09
C TRP A 357 -10.41 20.21 -4.10
N LYS A 358 -11.05 20.33 -2.93
CA LYS A 358 -12.46 20.75 -2.84
C LYS A 358 -12.68 22.22 -3.22
N LYS A 359 -11.61 23.02 -3.31
CA LYS A 359 -11.65 24.45 -3.66
C LYS A 359 -11.24 24.78 -5.10
N LEU A 360 -10.91 23.79 -5.95
CA LEU A 360 -10.42 24.09 -7.31
C LEU A 360 -11.53 24.49 -8.30
N LEU A 361 -12.77 24.03 -8.09
CA LEU A 361 -13.90 24.34 -8.96
C LEU A 361 -14.98 25.13 -8.20
N SER A 362 -15.18 26.39 -8.61
CA SER A 362 -16.32 27.21 -8.19
C SER A 362 -17.64 26.48 -8.49
N SER A 363 -18.61 26.63 -7.58
CA SER A 363 -19.98 26.13 -7.78
C SER A 363 -20.60 26.61 -9.10
N GLN A 364 -20.25 27.83 -9.54
CA GLN A 364 -20.71 28.36 -10.82
C GLN A 364 -20.18 27.56 -12.01
N ARG A 365 -18.89 27.20 -12.00
CA ARG A 365 -18.28 26.36 -13.05
C ARG A 365 -18.90 24.97 -13.07
N LYS A 366 -19.17 24.38 -11.90
CA LYS A 366 -19.88 23.09 -11.80
C LYS A 366 -21.28 23.16 -12.41
N ARG A 367 -22.06 24.22 -12.12
CA ARG A 367 -23.40 24.42 -12.71
C ARG A 367 -23.34 24.61 -14.22
N ALA A 368 -22.36 25.36 -14.74
CA ALA A 368 -22.16 25.54 -16.18
C ALA A 368 -21.85 24.20 -16.88
N VAL A 369 -20.92 23.39 -16.34
CA VAL A 369 -20.62 22.06 -16.89
C VAL A 369 -21.86 21.15 -16.91
N MET A 370 -22.65 21.17 -15.84
CA MET A 370 -23.92 20.43 -15.80
C MET A 370 -24.97 20.96 -16.79
N ALA A 371 -24.91 22.22 -17.20
CA ALA A 371 -25.76 22.76 -18.26
C ALA A 371 -25.31 22.31 -19.65
N CYS A 372 -23.99 22.15 -19.88
CA CYS A 372 -23.45 21.62 -21.14
C CYS A 372 -23.95 20.20 -21.43
N PHE A 373 -24.06 19.33 -20.41
CA PHE A 373 -24.66 17.99 -20.58
C PHE A 373 -26.15 18.00 -20.95
N ARG A 374 -26.86 19.11 -20.72
CA ARG A 374 -28.26 19.30 -21.10
C ARG A 374 -28.42 20.01 -22.45
N MET A 375 -27.33 20.27 -23.17
CA MET A 375 -27.41 20.90 -24.48
C MET A 375 -28.13 19.99 -25.47
N MET A 376 -29.00 20.61 -26.27
CA MET A 376 -29.71 19.95 -27.34
C MET A 376 -28.81 19.89 -28.57
N PRO A 377 -28.67 18.72 -29.23
CA PRO A 377 -27.88 18.62 -30.44
C PRO A 377 -28.54 19.38 -31.60
N LEU A 378 -27.75 19.86 -32.55
CA LEU A 378 -28.21 20.74 -33.63
C LEU A 378 -29.35 20.14 -34.47
N TYR A 379 -29.31 18.83 -34.73
CA TYR A 379 -30.35 18.14 -35.51
C TYR A 379 -31.72 18.09 -34.81
N ALA A 380 -31.75 18.25 -33.48
CA ALA A 380 -32.98 18.23 -32.69
C ALA A 380 -33.55 19.64 -32.48
N MET A 381 -32.89 20.70 -32.97
CA MET A 381 -33.36 22.06 -32.79
C MET A 381 -34.47 22.43 -33.79
N PRO A 382 -35.44 23.27 -33.37
CA PRO A 382 -36.42 23.84 -34.28
C PRO A 382 -35.74 24.60 -35.43
N ARG A 383 -36.22 24.38 -36.66
CA ARG A 383 -35.63 24.93 -37.89
C ARG A 383 -35.38 26.44 -37.84
N HIS A 384 -36.35 27.22 -37.36
CA HIS A 384 -36.22 28.68 -37.26
C HIS A 384 -35.08 29.11 -36.33
N ARG A 385 -34.86 28.38 -35.22
CA ARG A 385 -33.81 28.67 -34.25
C ARG A 385 -32.43 28.33 -34.80
N ALA A 386 -32.32 27.22 -35.54
CA ALA A 386 -31.09 26.86 -36.24
C ALA A 386 -30.73 27.88 -37.32
N ILE A 387 -31.71 28.36 -38.10
CA ILE A 387 -31.50 29.41 -39.11
C ILE A 387 -31.02 30.72 -38.46
N ASN A 388 -31.63 31.15 -37.35
CA ASN A 388 -31.21 32.37 -36.66
C ASN A 388 -29.78 32.28 -36.12
N LEU A 389 -29.39 31.14 -35.55
CA LEU A 389 -28.01 30.90 -35.11
C LEU A 389 -27.03 30.88 -36.29
N PHE A 390 -27.43 30.27 -37.40
CA PHE A 390 -26.62 30.25 -38.62
C PHE A 390 -26.41 31.66 -39.18
N LEU A 391 -27.45 32.47 -39.29
CA LEU A 391 -27.35 33.85 -39.78
C LEU A 391 -26.47 34.72 -38.87
N LEU A 392 -26.54 34.52 -37.55
CA LEU A 392 -25.68 35.21 -36.59
C LEU A 392 -24.20 34.87 -36.81
N SER A 393 -23.88 33.57 -36.91
CA SER A 393 -22.52 33.11 -37.19
C SER A 393 -22.02 33.56 -38.56
N TYR A 394 -22.88 33.49 -39.58
CA TYR A 394 -22.55 33.93 -40.94
C TYR A 394 -22.25 35.42 -41.01
N HIS A 395 -23.02 36.25 -40.29
CA HIS A 395 -22.75 37.68 -40.23
C HIS A 395 -21.37 37.96 -39.62
N VAL A 396 -21.05 37.37 -38.47
CA VAL A 396 -19.79 37.61 -37.76
C VAL A 396 -18.58 37.04 -38.51
N GLU A 397 -18.68 35.82 -39.04
CA GLU A 397 -17.53 35.17 -39.67
C GLU A 397 -17.32 35.54 -41.14
N TRP A 398 -18.38 35.94 -41.86
CA TRP A 398 -18.29 36.16 -43.32
C TRP A 398 -18.59 37.59 -43.74
N LEU A 399 -19.56 38.26 -43.12
CA LEU A 399 -19.98 39.60 -43.57
C LEU A 399 -19.23 40.72 -42.85
N GLU A 400 -18.82 40.56 -41.59
CA GLU A 400 -18.01 41.55 -40.87
C GLU A 400 -16.59 41.70 -41.43
N HIS A 401 -16.06 40.65 -42.08
CA HIS A 401 -14.76 40.69 -42.74
C HIS A 401 -14.83 41.25 -44.17
N GLU A 402 -16.03 41.43 -44.73
CA GLU A 402 -16.20 42.10 -46.00
C GLU A 402 -16.10 43.62 -45.80
N GLU A 403 -15.23 44.26 -46.58
CA GLU A 403 -14.98 45.69 -46.45
C GLU A 403 -16.28 46.47 -46.65
N SER A 404 -16.70 47.22 -45.62
CA SER A 404 -17.99 47.88 -45.68
C SER A 404 -17.98 48.90 -46.82
N ARG A 405 -18.94 48.78 -47.74
CA ARG A 405 -19.06 49.72 -48.89
C ARG A 405 -19.22 51.18 -48.44
N GLY A 406 -19.65 51.41 -47.20
CA GLY A 406 -19.68 52.73 -46.59
C GLY A 406 -18.29 53.33 -46.37
N VAL A 407 -17.29 52.52 -45.99
CA VAL A 407 -15.90 52.98 -45.84
C VAL A 407 -15.29 53.34 -47.19
N LEU A 408 -15.54 52.53 -48.23
CA LEU A 408 -15.12 52.84 -49.60
C LEU A 408 -15.79 54.11 -50.14
N LEU A 409 -17.09 54.29 -49.88
CA LEU A 409 -17.81 55.50 -50.29
C LEU A 409 -17.30 56.75 -49.57
N ILE A 410 -16.96 56.64 -48.28
CA ILE A 410 -16.36 57.75 -47.53
C ILE A 410 -15.00 58.09 -48.14
N ASP A 411 -14.15 57.10 -48.42
CA ASP A 411 -12.84 57.30 -49.04
C ASP A 411 -12.95 58.01 -50.41
N ASP A 412 -13.88 57.55 -51.25
CA ASP A 412 -14.15 58.16 -52.56
C ASP A 412 -14.66 59.60 -52.46
N ILE A 413 -15.55 59.91 -51.52
CA ILE A 413 -16.06 61.28 -51.30
C ILE A 413 -14.95 62.18 -50.73
N THR A 414 -14.13 61.68 -49.81
CA THR A 414 -13.02 62.46 -49.24
C THR A 414 -11.91 62.70 -50.25
N ARG A 415 -11.59 61.73 -51.11
CA ARG A 415 -10.59 61.89 -52.19
C ARG A 415 -11.07 62.83 -53.29
N THR A 416 -12.33 62.75 -53.70
CA THR A 416 -12.88 63.66 -54.72
C THR A 416 -12.97 65.12 -54.23
N GLY A 417 -13.16 65.34 -52.93
CA GLY A 417 -13.03 66.65 -52.31
C GLY A 417 -11.62 67.25 -52.46
N GLU A 418 -10.58 66.48 -52.16
CA GLU A 418 -9.17 66.90 -52.29
C GLU A 418 -8.76 67.15 -53.76
N GLU A 419 -9.27 66.35 -54.70
CA GLU A 419 -9.06 66.56 -56.14
C GLU A 419 -9.75 67.86 -56.64
N SER A 420 -10.91 68.23 -56.09
CA SER A 420 -11.58 69.47 -56.45
C SER A 420 -10.88 70.72 -55.88
N GLU A 421 -10.32 70.64 -54.66
CA GLU A 421 -9.52 71.72 -54.07
C GLU A 421 -8.16 71.90 -54.78
N SER A 422 -7.51 70.82 -55.20
CA SER A 422 -6.26 70.88 -55.99
C SER A 422 -6.45 71.44 -57.40
N ILE A 423 -7.60 71.21 -58.04
CA ILE A 423 -7.94 71.85 -59.33
C ILE A 423 -8.26 73.35 -59.14
N SER A 424 -8.91 73.73 -58.03
CA SER A 424 -9.17 75.15 -57.73
C SER A 424 -7.89 75.95 -57.41
N SER A 425 -6.94 75.34 -56.70
CA SER A 425 -5.64 75.97 -56.38
C SER A 425 -4.67 76.02 -57.57
N ALA A 426 -4.83 75.14 -58.57
CA ALA A 426 -4.09 75.21 -59.83
C ALA A 426 -4.59 76.34 -60.77
N GLY A 427 -5.83 76.80 -60.61
CA GLY A 427 -6.42 77.90 -61.40
C GLY A 427 -6.03 79.31 -60.95
N GLU A 428 -5.60 79.49 -59.70
CA GLU A 428 -5.23 80.81 -59.14
C GLU A 428 -3.72 81.14 -59.28
N GLY A 429 -2.92 80.28 -59.91
CA GLY A 429 -1.47 80.41 -59.99
C GLY A 429 -0.88 81.16 -61.20
N THR A 430 -1.69 81.68 -62.14
CA THR A 430 -1.18 82.31 -63.37
C THR A 430 -1.74 83.70 -63.68
N GLU A 431 -1.89 84.57 -62.67
CA GLU A 431 -1.98 86.02 -62.88
C GLU A 431 -1.13 86.75 -61.84
N GLY A 432 0.15 87.01 -62.15
CA GLY A 432 1.00 87.87 -61.33
C GLY A 432 2.50 87.65 -61.40
N ALA A 433 3.13 87.77 -62.57
CA ALA A 433 4.48 88.34 -62.71
C ALA A 433 4.88 88.49 -64.19
N ALA A 434 5.29 89.73 -64.51
CA ALA A 434 5.85 90.27 -65.77
C ALA A 434 4.85 90.65 -66.87
#